data_AF-A0A410WY19-F1
#
_entry.id   AF-A0A410WY19-F1
#
_cell.length_a   1.000
_cell.length_b   1.000
_cell.length_c   1.000
_cell.angle_alpha   90.00
_cell.angle_beta   90.00
_cell.angle_gamma   90.00
#
_symmetry.space_group_name_H-M   'P 1'
#
loop_
_entity.id
_entity.type
_entity.pdbx_description
1 polymer ?
#
loop_
_entity_poly.entity_id
_entity_poly.type
_entity_poly.pdbx_seq_one_letter_code
_entity_poly.pdbx_strand_id
1 'polypeptide(L)'
;MKNKNYYELFPGVLTKGYSNAESVYIEDDLFVFLRPAIKNGYEPFESFNRFEIPKENWVQIISGFVIIREYLYNHQTTELAEYIQPHFKTQTESFLKKYLKNRVLIDEIINDLITWIEEQLITNECITLIGL
;
A
#
# COMPACT_ATOMS: atom_id res chain seq x y z
N MET A 1 -7.32 24.04 4.16
CA MET A 1 -7.59 22.59 4.03
C MET A 1 -6.27 21.93 3.69
N LYS A 2 -5.81 20.95 4.48
CA LYS A 2 -4.62 20.18 4.08
C LYS A 2 -4.99 19.38 2.84
N ASN A 3 -4.26 19.54 1.74
CA ASN A 3 -4.36 18.65 0.59
C ASN A 3 -3.99 17.25 1.10
N LYS A 4 -4.97 16.36 1.24
CA LYS A 4 -4.72 14.96 1.56
C LYS A 4 -4.30 14.29 0.26
N ASN A 5 -3.06 13.82 0.20
CA ASN A 5 -2.61 12.97 -0.89
C ASN A 5 -3.22 11.57 -0.71
N TYR A 6 -3.52 10.92 -1.81
CA TYR A 6 -4.10 9.57 -1.81
C TYR A 6 -3.56 8.74 -2.96
N TYR A 7 -3.65 7.43 -2.79
CA TYR A 7 -3.33 6.48 -3.85
C TYR A 7 -4.60 5.80 -4.31
N GLU A 8 -4.83 5.79 -5.61
CA GLU A 8 -5.93 5.10 -6.26
C GLU A 8 -5.42 3.78 -6.85
N LEU A 9 -6.10 2.68 -6.52
CA LEU A 9 -5.93 1.39 -7.19
C LEU A 9 -7.18 1.12 -8.03
N PHE A 10 -7.00 1.04 -9.35
CA PHE A 10 -8.06 0.77 -10.32
C PHE A 10 -7.89 -0.63 -10.92
N PRO A 11 -8.94 -1.44 -11.03
CA PRO A 11 -8.85 -2.79 -11.60
C PRO A 11 -8.55 -2.75 -13.10
N GLY A 12 -7.46 -3.37 -13.53
CA GLY A 12 -7.06 -3.42 -14.93
C GLY A 12 -6.36 -2.17 -15.44
N VAL A 13 -6.32 -2.04 -16.77
CA VAL A 13 -5.72 -0.92 -17.50
C VAL A 13 -6.65 0.28 -17.44
N LEU A 14 -6.17 1.39 -16.88
CA LEU A 14 -6.96 2.61 -16.81
C LEU A 14 -6.97 3.37 -18.15
N THR A 15 -8.10 3.33 -18.86
CA THR A 15 -8.31 4.15 -20.08
C THR A 15 -9.08 5.45 -19.82
N LYS A 16 -9.57 5.63 -18.60
CA LYS A 16 -10.35 6.79 -18.14
C LYS A 16 -9.47 7.78 -17.35
N GLY A 17 -10.08 8.86 -16.85
CA GLY A 17 -9.46 9.75 -15.87
C GLY A 17 -9.37 9.12 -14.48
N TYR A 18 -8.99 9.93 -13.49
CA TYR A 18 -8.90 9.53 -12.07
C TYR A 18 -10.25 9.56 -11.36
N SER A 19 -10.29 9.11 -10.10
CA SER A 19 -11.49 9.14 -9.24
C SER A 19 -12.62 8.21 -9.70
N ASN A 20 -12.28 6.97 -10.10
CA ASN A 20 -13.26 5.98 -10.57
C ASN A 20 -14.00 5.28 -9.42
N ALA A 21 -15.29 4.97 -9.61
CA ALA A 21 -16.13 4.34 -8.59
C ALA A 21 -15.69 2.90 -8.27
N GLU A 22 -15.01 2.26 -9.22
CA GLU A 22 -14.50 0.90 -9.13
C GLU A 22 -13.16 0.82 -8.37
N SER A 23 -12.57 1.97 -8.04
CA SER A 23 -11.25 2.03 -7.42
C SER A 23 -11.29 1.92 -5.90
N VAL A 24 -10.17 1.46 -5.33
CA VAL A 24 -9.87 1.60 -3.90
C VAL A 24 -8.96 2.80 -3.68
N TYR A 25 -9.23 3.55 -2.61
CA TYR A 25 -8.46 4.72 -2.21
C TYR A 25 -7.74 4.49 -0.89
N ILE A 26 -6.43 4.78 -0.89
CA ILE A 26 -5.57 4.63 0.27
C ILE A 26 -5.02 5.99 0.64
N GLU A 27 -5.27 6.45 1.87
CA GLU A 27 -4.68 7.69 2.38
C GLU A 27 -3.14 7.56 2.46
N ASP A 28 -2.40 8.63 2.17
CA ASP A 28 -0.93 8.62 2.19
C ASP A 28 -0.35 8.13 3.54
N ASP A 29 -1.00 8.48 4.65
CA ASP A 29 -0.66 8.02 6.01
C ASP A 29 -0.66 6.48 6.15
N LEU A 30 -1.55 5.78 5.43
CA LEU A 30 -1.62 4.32 5.41
C LEU A 30 -0.74 3.73 4.30
N PHE A 31 -0.74 4.38 3.14
CA PHE A 31 0.05 3.95 1.98
C PHE A 31 1.54 3.90 2.31
N VAL A 32 2.00 4.71 3.26
CA VAL A 32 3.37 4.70 3.75
C VAL A 32 3.83 3.30 4.19
N PHE A 33 2.95 2.49 4.79
CA PHE A 33 3.28 1.11 5.20
C PHE A 33 3.39 0.17 4.01
N LEU A 34 2.59 0.40 2.97
CA LEU A 34 2.50 -0.44 1.77
C LEU A 34 3.63 -0.16 0.79
N ARG A 35 4.16 1.08 0.81
CA ARG A 35 5.14 1.56 -0.14
C ARG A 35 6.38 0.66 -0.27
N PRO A 36 7.02 0.16 0.81
CA PRO A 36 8.16 -0.75 0.69
C PRO A 36 7.81 -2.02 -0.08
N ALA A 37 6.68 -2.65 0.24
CA ALA A 37 6.23 -3.86 -0.44
C ALA A 37 5.94 -3.60 -1.94
N ILE A 38 5.31 -2.47 -2.26
CA ILE A 38 5.05 -2.07 -3.66
C ILE A 38 6.37 -1.82 -4.41
N LYS A 39 7.30 -1.06 -3.83
CA LYS A 39 8.60 -0.78 -4.47
C LYS A 39 9.44 -2.04 -4.66
N ASN A 40 9.40 -2.96 -3.70
CA ASN A 40 10.13 -4.22 -3.78
C ASN A 40 9.51 -5.20 -4.79
N GLY A 41 8.18 -5.24 -4.88
CA GLY A 41 7.47 -6.10 -5.84
C GLY A 41 7.37 -5.52 -7.25
N TYR A 42 7.54 -4.21 -7.41
CA TYR A 42 7.54 -3.51 -8.69
C TYR A 42 8.55 -2.36 -8.67
N GLU A 43 9.78 -2.67 -9.08
CA GLU A 43 10.91 -1.73 -9.07
C GLU A 43 10.63 -0.38 -9.75
N PRO A 44 9.89 -0.30 -10.88
CA PRO A 44 9.63 0.98 -11.54
C PRO A 44 8.75 1.95 -10.74
N PHE A 45 8.14 1.50 -9.63
CA PHE A 45 7.27 2.32 -8.81
C PHE A 45 7.98 3.59 -8.31
N GLU A 46 7.33 4.73 -8.52
CA GLU A 46 7.71 6.05 -7.97
C GLU A 46 6.47 6.78 -7.47
N SER A 47 6.58 7.56 -6.39
CA SER A 47 5.43 8.27 -5.84
C SER A 47 4.88 9.32 -6.81
N PHE A 48 3.56 9.56 -6.79
CA PHE A 48 2.86 10.53 -7.65
C PHE A 48 2.87 10.22 -9.16
N ASN A 49 3.26 9.00 -9.55
CA ASN A 49 3.16 8.51 -10.91
C ASN A 49 1.99 7.52 -11.05
N ARG A 50 1.67 7.19 -12.31
CA ARG A 50 0.72 6.14 -12.68
C ARG A 50 1.48 4.91 -13.20
N PHE A 51 1.10 3.74 -12.72
CA PHE A 51 1.65 2.45 -13.19
C PHE A 51 0.54 1.44 -13.39
N GLU A 52 0.63 0.67 -14.47
CA GLU A 52 -0.16 -0.55 -14.65
C GLU A 52 0.70 -1.70 -14.14
N ILE A 53 0.49 -2.08 -12.88
CA ILE A 53 1.31 -3.10 -12.23
C ILE A 53 0.80 -4.48 -12.67
N PRO A 54 1.62 -5.29 -13.36
CA PRO A 54 1.23 -6.61 -13.84
C PRO A 54 0.87 -7.57 -12.70
N LYS A 55 -0.01 -8.53 -12.99
CA LYS A 55 -0.48 -9.55 -12.04
C LYS A 55 0.65 -10.31 -11.35
N GLU A 56 1.72 -10.64 -12.08
CA GLU A 56 2.88 -11.34 -11.54
C GLU A 56 3.61 -10.54 -10.46
N ASN A 57 3.64 -9.21 -10.57
CA ASN A 57 4.25 -8.35 -9.57
C ASN A 57 3.40 -8.27 -8.30
N TRP A 58 2.07 -8.30 -8.44
CA TRP A 58 1.16 -8.27 -7.29
C TRP A 58 1.33 -9.45 -6.35
N VAL A 59 1.74 -10.63 -6.85
CA VAL A 59 2.05 -11.78 -5.99
C VAL A 59 3.17 -11.43 -5.00
N GLN A 60 4.23 -10.78 -5.47
CA GLN A 60 5.34 -10.36 -4.61
C GLN A 60 4.93 -9.21 -3.69
N ILE A 61 4.11 -8.27 -4.17
CA ILE A 61 3.59 -7.15 -3.37
C ILE A 61 2.70 -7.66 -2.22
N ILE A 62 1.79 -8.61 -2.49
CA ILE A 62 0.91 -9.22 -1.49
C ILE A 62 1.74 -9.94 -0.42
N SER A 63 2.78 -10.69 -0.80
CA SER A 63 3.72 -11.28 0.17
C SER A 63 4.33 -10.23 1.09
N GLY A 64 4.74 -9.08 0.52
CA GLY A 64 5.21 -7.94 1.32
C GLY A 64 4.14 -7.38 2.27
N PHE A 65 2.87 -7.31 1.83
CA PHE A 65 1.75 -6.90 2.70
C PHE A 65 1.51 -7.88 3.85
N VAL A 66 1.59 -9.19 3.60
CA VAL A 66 1.50 -10.22 4.65
C VAL A 66 2.62 -10.05 5.67
N ILE A 67 3.86 -9.80 5.23
CA ILE A 67 4.99 -9.52 6.12
C ILE A 67 4.74 -8.28 6.99
N ILE A 68 4.21 -7.20 6.41
CA ILE A 68 3.84 -5.98 7.18
C ILE A 68 2.79 -6.31 8.26
N ARG A 69 1.82 -7.17 7.94
CA ARG A 69 0.83 -7.65 8.92
C ARG A 69 1.46 -8.47 10.04
N GLU A 70 2.47 -9.29 9.75
CA GLU A 70 3.19 -10.01 10.81
C GLU A 70 3.96 -9.04 11.72
N TYR A 71 4.60 -8.01 11.14
CA TYR A 71 5.25 -6.93 11.90
C TYR A 71 4.29 -6.14 12.80
N LEU A 72 3.00 -6.03 12.46
CA LEU A 72 2.00 -5.37 13.32
C LEU A 72 1.85 -6.04 14.70
N TYR A 73 2.05 -7.37 14.77
CA TYR A 73 1.71 -8.15 15.98
C TYR A 73 2.90 -8.81 16.66
N ASN A 74 3.90 -9.27 15.89
CA ASN A 74 4.90 -10.21 16.40
C ASN A 74 6.25 -9.56 16.71
N HIS A 75 6.45 -8.32 16.30
CA HIS A 75 7.75 -7.67 16.30
C HIS A 75 7.81 -6.47 17.23
N GLN A 76 9.02 -6.17 17.72
CA GLN A 76 9.23 -4.95 18.48
C GLN A 76 9.11 -3.75 17.55
N THR A 77 8.62 -2.62 18.07
CA THR A 77 8.44 -1.36 17.32
C THR A 77 9.65 -0.98 16.47
N THR A 78 10.85 -1.32 16.93
CA THR A 78 12.13 -1.06 16.26
C THR A 78 12.32 -1.85 14.98
N GLU A 79 11.93 -3.13 14.94
CA GLU A 79 12.12 -4.00 13.75
C GLU A 79 11.17 -3.59 12.63
N LEU A 80 9.91 -3.30 12.99
CA LEU A 80 8.98 -2.69 12.05
C LEU A 80 9.55 -1.34 11.60
N ALA A 81 9.98 -0.48 12.52
CA ALA A 81 10.55 0.81 12.15
C ALA A 81 11.70 0.64 11.16
N GLU A 82 12.63 -0.28 11.36
CA GLU A 82 13.72 -0.58 10.43
C GLU A 82 13.26 -1.11 9.07
N TYR A 83 12.15 -1.85 9.01
CA TYR A 83 11.58 -2.31 7.74
C TYR A 83 11.03 -1.15 6.90
N ILE A 84 10.32 -0.22 7.54
CA ILE A 84 9.75 0.95 6.85
C ILE A 84 10.78 2.08 6.69
N GLN A 85 11.66 2.32 7.66
CA GLN A 85 12.58 3.47 7.77
C GLN A 85 13.48 3.75 6.55
N PRO A 86 14.02 2.76 5.81
CA PRO A 86 14.77 3.00 4.58
C PRO A 86 13.99 3.83 3.55
N HIS A 87 12.66 3.76 3.60
CA HIS A 87 11.76 4.50 2.73
C HIS A 87 11.21 5.79 3.39
N PHE A 88 11.64 6.12 4.62
CA PHE A 88 11.08 7.17 5.48
C PHE A 88 12.20 8.03 6.12
N LYS A 89 12.51 9.19 5.53
CA LYS A 89 13.52 10.11 6.07
C LYS A 89 13.02 11.03 7.20
N THR A 90 11.72 11.12 7.50
CA THR A 90 11.17 12.28 8.26
C THR A 90 10.07 12.00 9.29
N GLN A 91 9.65 10.77 9.55
CA GLN A 91 8.55 10.52 10.50
C GLN A 91 9.06 10.17 11.90
N THR A 92 8.53 10.85 12.92
CA THR A 92 8.97 10.79 14.32
C THR A 92 8.38 9.60 15.08
N GLU A 93 8.94 9.26 16.26
CA GLU A 93 8.36 8.27 17.20
C GLU A 93 6.85 8.44 17.44
N SER A 94 6.32 9.66 17.31
CA SER A 94 4.90 9.96 17.48
C SER A 94 4.01 9.26 16.44
N PHE A 95 4.50 9.07 15.21
CA PHE A 95 3.79 8.37 14.15
C PHE A 95 3.69 6.87 14.45
N LEU A 96 4.82 6.26 14.86
CA LEU A 96 4.87 4.85 15.28
C LEU A 96 3.97 4.59 16.50
N LYS A 97 3.88 5.52 17.45
CA LYS A 97 2.94 5.41 18.59
C LYS A 97 1.47 5.47 18.17
N LYS A 98 1.11 6.38 17.26
CA LYS A 98 -0.25 6.46 16.70
C LYS A 98 -0.60 5.17 15.95
N TYR A 99 0.37 4.63 15.22
CA TYR A 99 0.25 3.37 14.50
C TYR A 99 0.00 2.18 15.43
N LEU A 100 0.82 1.97 16.46
CA LEU A 100 0.67 0.84 17.38
C LEU A 100 -0.68 0.86 18.09
N LYS A 101 -1.21 2.06 18.38
CA LYS A 101 -2.55 2.23 18.94
C LYS A 101 -3.66 1.75 18.00
N ASN A 102 -3.43 1.82 16.69
CA ASN A 102 -4.40 1.50 15.64
C ASN A 102 -4.04 0.22 14.86
N ARG A 103 -3.10 -0.60 15.35
CA ARG A 103 -2.54 -1.75 14.62
C ARG A 103 -3.60 -2.73 14.10
N VAL A 104 -4.65 -2.97 14.88
CA VAL A 104 -5.75 -3.89 14.52
C VAL A 104 -6.50 -3.35 13.31
N LEU A 105 -6.86 -2.06 13.33
CA LEU A 105 -7.54 -1.42 12.20
C LEU A 105 -6.65 -1.41 10.95
N ILE A 106 -5.34 -1.17 11.12
CA ILE A 106 -4.41 -1.18 9.99
C ILE A 106 -4.29 -2.58 9.39
N ASP A 107 -4.22 -3.60 10.24
CA ASP A 107 -4.21 -5.01 9.82
C ASP A 107 -5.47 -5.38 9.03
N GLU A 108 -6.64 -4.98 9.53
CA GLU A 108 -7.93 -5.18 8.84
C GLU A 108 -7.94 -4.50 7.47
N ILE A 109 -7.51 -3.24 7.37
CA ILE A 109 -7.48 -2.53 6.08
C ILE A 109 -6.50 -3.20 5.10
N ILE A 110 -5.34 -3.65 5.56
CA ILE A 110 -4.38 -4.37 4.70
C ILE A 110 -4.98 -5.71 4.26
N ASN A 111 -5.68 -6.42 5.13
CA ASN A 111 -6.35 -7.67 4.79
C ASN A 111 -7.45 -7.47 3.74
N ASP A 112 -8.27 -6.45 3.89
CA ASP A 112 -9.32 -6.10 2.94
C ASP A 112 -8.72 -5.70 1.59
N LEU A 113 -7.60 -4.96 1.60
CA LEU A 113 -6.87 -4.61 0.40
C LEU A 113 -6.29 -5.84 -0.31
N ILE A 114 -5.67 -6.77 0.42
CA ILE A 114 -5.16 -8.02 -0.15
C ILE A 114 -6.30 -8.79 -0.81
N THR A 115 -7.41 -8.98 -0.10
CA THR A 115 -8.59 -9.69 -0.61
C THR A 115 -9.10 -9.04 -1.89
N TRP A 116 -9.24 -7.71 -1.89
CA TRP A 116 -9.66 -6.96 -3.07
C TRP A 116 -8.69 -7.14 -4.24
N ILE A 117 -7.37 -7.05 -4.02
CA ILE A 117 -6.35 -7.28 -5.06
C ILE A 117 -6.50 -8.68 -5.64
N GLU A 118 -6.57 -9.71 -4.81
CA GLU A 118 -6.70 -11.11 -5.25
C GLU A 118 -7.95 -11.31 -6.10
N GLU A 119 -9.09 -10.75 -5.69
CA GLU A 119 -10.35 -10.78 -6.45
C GLU A 119 -10.20 -10.08 -7.81
N GLN A 120 -9.58 -8.89 -7.87
CA GLN A 120 -9.40 -8.17 -9.13
C GLN A 120 -8.47 -8.91 -10.09
N LEU A 121 -7.44 -9.60 -9.58
CA LEU A 121 -6.50 -10.35 -10.40
C LEU A 121 -7.08 -11.66 -10.96
N ILE A 122 -8.28 -12.08 -10.55
CA ILE A 122 -8.97 -13.22 -11.20
C ILE A 122 -9.29 -12.88 -12.66
N THR A 123 -9.73 -11.65 -12.93
CA THR A 123 -10.22 -11.23 -14.25
C THR A 123 -9.34 -10.20 -14.95
N ASN A 124 -8.41 -9.56 -14.23
CA ASN A 124 -7.55 -8.52 -14.77
C ASN A 124 -6.08 -8.97 -14.80
N GLU A 125 -5.39 -8.63 -15.88
CA GLU A 125 -3.94 -8.89 -16.04
C GLU A 125 -3.07 -7.89 -15.28
N CYS A 126 -3.64 -6.79 -14.80
CA CYS A 126 -2.95 -5.77 -14.02
C CYS A 126 -3.91 -5.03 -13.08
N ILE A 127 -3.35 -4.21 -12.21
CA ILE A 127 -4.09 -3.18 -11.47
C ILE A 127 -3.32 -1.87 -11.67
N THR A 128 -4.04 -0.82 -12.04
CA THR A 128 -3.44 0.51 -12.18
C THR A 128 -3.32 1.17 -10.80
N LEU A 129 -2.11 1.54 -10.41
CA LEU A 129 -1.80 2.33 -9.22
C LEU A 129 -1.48 3.78 -9.59
N ILE A 130 -2.05 4.74 -8.87
CA ILE A 130 -1.94 6.17 -9.16
C ILE A 130 -1.70 6.93 -7.86
N GLY A 131 -0.67 7.78 -7.80
CA GLY A 131 -0.53 8.76 -6.72
C GLY A 131 -1.18 10.11 -7.09
N LEU A 132 -2.02 10.65 -6.19
CA LEU A 132 -2.84 11.85 -6.38
C LEU A 132 -2.68 12.86 -5.24
#